data_AF-A0A5A7NFW3-F1
#
_entry.id   AF-A0A5A7NFW3-F1
#
_cell.length_a   1.000
_cell.length_b   1.000
_cell.length_c   1.000
_cell.angle_alpha   90.00
_cell.angle_beta   90.00
_cell.angle_gamma   90.00
#
_symmetry.space_group_name_H-M   'P 1'
#
loop_
_entity.id
_entity.type
_entity.pdbx_description
1 polymer ?
#
loop_
_entity_poly.entity_id
_entity_poly.type
_entity_poly.pdbx_seq_one_letter_code
_entity_poly.pdbx_strand_id
1 'polypeptide(L)'
;MRKLRGKSGHILQKRLPPGPNALAEDIFRALVKDAEVRVRKALSETLKENPSIPADVARTLASDVSEVALPVIEFSSVLTDKDLLDIIGTNDPERQVAVAKRATVSPDIADALAESGDEAVVSTLVGNDGAQIKDATFARVLDKYSGSDAVKTPLTKREKLPLAVAERLVTMVTESLRDHLVTHHELSPSMATDLLLESRERATVSLLTPGINAPDVLSLVDQLHKNGRLSPTLIIRALCMGDMTFFEAALAKRAGISVANAWQLVHDKGQLGLTKLFDRAEMPAALLHVARIGTAISEEMRLTSGDDRDLFRNVMIERVLTQIDQDLDSDNLDYLIGKLGRKALEPKRFQ
;
A
#
# COMPACT_ATOMS: atom_id res chain seq x y z
N MET A 1 45.13 33.07 -65.61
CA MET A 1 46.43 33.53 -65.06
C MET A 1 46.19 34.23 -63.73
N ARG A 2 46.76 33.70 -62.62
CA ARG A 2 47.49 34.39 -61.53
C ARG A 2 47.00 35.78 -61.06
N LYS A 3 46.96 36.19 -59.79
CA LYS A 3 47.28 35.66 -58.45
C LYS A 3 47.07 36.87 -57.47
N LEU A 4 46.58 36.63 -56.23
CA LEU A 4 46.93 37.33 -54.95
C LEU A 4 46.59 38.84 -54.80
N ARG A 5 46.30 39.46 -53.65
CA ARG A 5 46.29 39.25 -52.18
C ARG A 5 45.40 40.42 -51.64
N GLY A 6 44.43 40.28 -50.74
CA GLY A 6 44.60 39.98 -49.33
C GLY A 6 44.49 41.25 -48.47
N LYS A 7 43.46 41.36 -47.62
CA LYS A 7 43.56 41.98 -46.29
C LYS A 7 42.40 41.52 -45.41
N SER A 8 42.79 40.76 -44.40
CA SER A 8 42.02 40.17 -43.33
C SER A 8 41.31 41.21 -42.48
N GLY A 9 40.00 41.09 -42.34
CA GLY A 9 39.23 41.69 -41.26
C GLY A 9 38.84 40.62 -40.25
N HIS A 10 39.80 40.19 -39.44
CA HIS A 10 39.52 39.44 -38.21
C HIS A 10 38.79 40.40 -37.25
N ILE A 11 37.45 40.39 -37.28
CA ILE A 11 36.68 40.91 -36.15
C ILE A 11 36.71 39.80 -35.09
N LEU A 12 37.62 40.00 -34.14
CA LEU A 12 37.66 39.28 -32.88
C LEU A 12 36.27 39.38 -32.24
N GLN A 13 35.51 38.29 -32.29
CA GLN A 13 34.36 38.09 -31.41
C GLN A 13 34.94 38.06 -30.00
N LYS A 14 34.90 39.22 -29.34
CA LYS A 14 35.38 39.46 -27.99
C LYS A 14 34.63 38.51 -27.07
N ARG A 15 35.26 37.36 -26.76
CA ARG A 15 34.78 36.40 -25.77
C ARG A 15 34.66 37.20 -24.47
N LEU A 16 33.45 37.45 -24.00
CA LEU A 16 33.25 38.09 -22.69
C LEU A 16 34.02 37.25 -21.66
N PRO A 17 34.76 37.88 -20.73
CA PRO A 17 35.34 37.14 -19.63
C PRO A 17 34.20 36.41 -18.88
N PRO A 18 34.43 35.16 -18.43
CA PRO A 18 33.46 34.46 -17.59
C PRO A 18 33.02 35.39 -16.46
N GLY A 19 31.71 35.49 -16.24
CA GLY A 19 31.20 36.22 -15.08
C GLY A 19 31.81 35.68 -13.78
N PRO A 20 31.81 36.44 -12.68
CA PRO A 20 32.43 36.03 -11.42
C PRO A 20 32.01 34.62 -10.94
N ASN A 21 30.79 34.19 -11.27
CA ASN A 21 30.29 32.85 -10.96
C ASN A 21 31.00 31.73 -11.75
N ALA A 22 31.33 31.94 -13.03
CA ALA A 22 31.98 30.92 -13.86
C ALA A 22 33.44 30.67 -13.44
N LEU A 23 34.16 31.72 -13.01
CA LEU A 23 35.49 31.57 -12.41
C LEU A 23 35.44 30.83 -11.07
N ALA A 24 34.43 31.12 -10.24
CA ALA A 24 34.23 30.42 -8.97
C ALA A 24 33.90 28.93 -9.21
N GLU A 25 33.07 28.61 -10.19
CA GLU A 25 32.77 27.23 -10.58
C GLU A 25 34.01 26.48 -11.09
N ASP A 26 34.86 27.12 -11.90
CA ASP A 26 36.09 26.50 -12.43
C ASP A 26 37.10 26.18 -11.31
N ILE A 27 37.28 27.12 -10.37
CA ILE A 27 38.12 26.90 -9.18
C ILE A 27 37.53 25.75 -8.35
N PHE A 28 36.22 25.75 -8.16
CA PHE A 28 35.54 24.72 -7.39
C PHE A 28 35.67 23.32 -8.01
N ARG A 29 35.54 23.20 -9.34
CA ARG A 29 35.76 21.95 -10.08
C ARG A 29 37.19 21.43 -9.91
N ALA A 30 38.19 22.31 -9.95
CA ALA A 30 39.58 21.93 -9.75
C ALA A 30 39.81 21.40 -8.32
N LEU A 31 39.27 22.09 -7.31
CA LEU A 31 39.37 21.68 -5.91
C LEU A 31 38.73 20.30 -5.66
N VAL A 32 37.56 20.03 -6.22
CA VAL A 32 36.90 18.72 -6.06
C VAL A 32 37.71 17.60 -6.69
N LYS A 33 38.42 17.83 -7.81
CA LYS A 33 39.20 16.79 -8.48
C LYS A 33 40.51 16.46 -7.77
N ASP A 34 41.25 17.48 -7.31
CA ASP A 34 42.59 17.31 -6.74
C ASP A 34 42.61 17.17 -5.20
N ALA A 35 41.46 17.23 -4.54
CA ALA A 35 41.34 17.08 -3.10
C ALA A 35 41.50 15.63 -2.62
N GLU A 36 42.14 15.47 -1.46
CA GLU A 36 42.16 14.22 -0.70
C GLU A 36 40.73 13.77 -0.34
N VAL A 37 40.48 12.46 -0.25
CA VAL A 37 39.17 11.87 0.07
C VAL A 37 38.51 12.52 1.29
N ARG A 38 39.28 12.83 2.35
CA ARG A 38 38.78 13.50 3.55
C ARG A 38 38.15 14.87 3.24
N VAL A 39 38.76 15.64 2.35
CA VAL A 39 38.27 16.95 1.94
C VAL A 39 37.04 16.79 1.06
N ARG A 40 37.03 15.83 0.12
CA ARG A 40 35.85 15.56 -0.72
C ARG A 40 34.65 15.09 0.11
N LYS A 41 34.88 14.31 1.15
CA LYS A 41 33.85 13.90 2.13
C LYS A 41 33.28 15.10 2.89
N ALA A 42 34.13 15.99 3.39
CA ALA A 42 33.66 17.21 4.04
C ALA A 42 32.86 18.10 3.08
N LEU A 43 33.29 18.18 1.82
CA LEU A 43 32.58 18.90 0.77
C LEU A 43 31.23 18.25 0.50
N SER A 44 31.15 16.92 0.29
CA SER A 44 29.88 16.24 0.02
C SER A 44 28.89 16.43 1.15
N GLU A 45 29.32 16.32 2.41
CA GLU A 45 28.44 16.56 3.56
C GLU A 45 27.90 17.99 3.63
N THR A 46 28.73 18.97 3.32
CA THR A 46 28.34 20.39 3.33
C THR A 46 27.39 20.73 2.18
N LEU A 47 27.54 20.04 1.07
CA LEU A 47 26.95 20.42 -0.21
C LEU A 47 25.75 19.56 -0.61
N LYS A 48 25.56 18.40 0.01
CA LYS A 48 24.54 17.42 -0.38
C LYS A 48 23.13 17.99 -0.56
N GLU A 49 22.72 19.02 0.19
CA GLU A 49 21.39 19.62 0.09
C GLU A 49 21.35 20.92 -0.76
N ASN A 50 22.48 21.43 -1.23
CA ASN A 50 22.52 22.73 -1.91
C ASN A 50 22.09 22.60 -3.39
N PRO A 51 20.97 23.23 -3.82
CA PRO A 51 20.46 23.13 -5.18
C PRO A 51 21.28 23.92 -6.21
N SER A 52 22.19 24.80 -5.77
CA SER A 52 22.98 25.67 -6.65
C SER A 52 24.29 25.04 -7.12
N ILE A 53 24.57 23.78 -6.74
CA ILE A 53 25.80 23.10 -7.13
C ILE A 53 25.75 22.75 -8.62
N PRO A 54 26.84 22.94 -9.37
CA PRO A 54 26.91 22.48 -10.75
C PRO A 54 26.65 20.98 -10.86
N ALA A 55 25.74 20.58 -11.75
CA ALA A 55 25.28 19.20 -11.85
C ALA A 55 26.39 18.19 -12.15
N ASP A 56 27.43 18.59 -12.87
CA ASP A 56 28.58 17.71 -13.11
C ASP A 56 29.45 17.50 -11.86
N VAL A 57 29.50 18.46 -10.94
CA VAL A 57 30.20 18.28 -9.67
C VAL A 57 29.42 17.33 -8.77
N ALA A 58 28.09 17.48 -8.70
CA ALA A 58 27.24 16.54 -7.99
C ALA A 58 27.40 15.10 -8.52
N ARG A 59 27.39 14.91 -9.85
CA ARG A 59 27.66 13.61 -10.48
C ARG A 59 29.06 13.07 -10.19
N THR A 60 30.07 13.94 -10.17
CA THR A 60 31.45 13.54 -9.86
C THR A 60 31.55 13.02 -8.43
N LEU A 61 30.96 13.73 -7.46
CA LEU A 61 30.92 13.30 -6.06
C LEU A 61 30.08 12.02 -5.88
N ALA A 62 28.94 11.90 -6.57
CA ALA A 62 28.08 10.70 -6.52
C ALA A 62 28.73 9.45 -7.14
N SER A 63 29.72 9.63 -8.02
CA SER A 63 30.46 8.52 -8.65
C SER A 63 31.75 8.16 -7.90
N ASP A 64 32.08 8.89 -6.83
CA ASP A 64 33.30 8.70 -6.04
C ASP A 64 33.19 7.48 -5.10
N VAL A 65 34.15 7.32 -4.18
CA VAL A 65 34.11 6.30 -3.11
C VAL A 65 32.88 6.47 -2.21
N SER A 66 32.39 5.37 -1.61
CA SER A 66 31.13 5.34 -0.85
C SER A 66 31.02 6.47 0.18
N GLU A 67 32.06 6.74 0.96
CA GLU A 67 32.04 7.79 2.00
C GLU A 67 31.77 9.21 1.46
N VAL A 68 32.05 9.46 0.18
CA VAL A 68 31.80 10.74 -0.49
C VAL A 68 30.48 10.70 -1.26
N ALA A 69 30.20 9.57 -1.92
CA ALA A 69 29.07 9.40 -2.81
C ALA A 69 27.72 9.32 -2.07
N LEU A 70 27.64 8.53 -0.99
CA LEU A 70 26.36 8.22 -0.33
C LEU A 70 25.59 9.46 0.12
N PRO A 71 26.20 10.49 0.78
CA PRO A 71 25.47 11.70 1.14
C PRO A 71 24.91 12.46 -0.07
N VAL A 72 25.64 12.50 -1.19
CA VAL A 72 25.18 13.18 -2.40
C VAL A 72 24.03 12.41 -3.05
N ILE A 73 24.12 11.08 -3.11
CA ILE A 73 23.08 10.21 -3.65
C ILE A 73 21.79 10.32 -2.83
N GLU A 74 21.89 10.38 -1.51
CA GLU A 74 20.74 10.39 -0.59
C GLU A 74 20.03 11.75 -0.52
N PHE A 75 20.76 12.87 -0.56
CA PHE A 75 20.17 14.19 -0.27
C PHE A 75 20.15 15.16 -1.46
N SER A 76 20.95 14.94 -2.51
CA SER A 76 21.06 15.93 -3.60
C SER A 76 19.84 15.97 -4.49
N SER A 77 19.22 17.14 -4.57
CA SER A 77 18.12 17.47 -5.51
C SER A 77 18.60 17.75 -6.94
N VAL A 78 19.91 17.85 -7.15
CA VAL A 78 20.51 18.14 -8.46
C VAL A 78 20.61 16.87 -9.34
N LEU A 79 20.65 15.68 -8.72
CA LEU A 79 20.67 14.40 -9.43
C LEU A 79 19.31 14.11 -10.05
N THR A 80 19.30 13.80 -11.34
CA THR A 80 18.09 13.45 -12.09
C THR A 80 17.78 11.96 -11.97
N ASP A 81 16.54 11.56 -12.27
CA ASP A 81 16.14 10.14 -12.32
C ASP A 81 17.05 9.33 -13.26
N LYS A 82 17.53 9.91 -14.36
CA LYS A 82 18.49 9.24 -15.23
C LYS A 82 19.80 8.95 -14.50
N ASP A 83 20.33 9.93 -13.75
CA ASP A 83 21.56 9.74 -12.98
C ASP A 83 21.37 8.67 -11.89
N LEU A 84 20.20 8.65 -11.24
CA LEU A 84 19.87 7.65 -10.23
C LEU A 84 19.71 6.24 -10.82
N LEU A 85 19.13 6.10 -12.02
CA LEU A 85 19.08 4.82 -12.74
C LEU A 85 20.47 4.32 -13.11
N ASP A 86 21.35 5.21 -13.58
CA ASP A 86 22.74 4.87 -13.89
C ASP A 86 23.47 4.38 -12.62
N ILE A 87 23.23 5.02 -11.46
CA ILE A 87 23.76 4.58 -10.17
C ILE A 87 23.21 3.20 -9.78
N ILE A 88 21.90 2.97 -9.91
CA ILE A 88 21.28 1.67 -9.60
C ILE A 88 21.90 0.56 -10.48
N GLY A 89 22.14 0.85 -11.76
CA GLY A 89 22.74 -0.06 -12.72
C GLY A 89 24.17 -0.51 -12.40
N THR A 90 24.87 0.17 -11.48
CA THR A 90 26.18 -0.28 -10.98
C THR A 90 26.10 -1.52 -10.08
N ASN A 91 24.89 -1.90 -9.63
CA ASN A 91 24.64 -3.02 -8.72
C ASN A 91 25.42 -2.96 -7.40
N ASP A 92 25.66 -1.75 -6.90
CA ASP A 92 26.25 -1.50 -5.58
C ASP A 92 25.12 -1.33 -4.53
N PRO A 93 24.95 -2.29 -3.58
CA PRO A 93 23.88 -2.24 -2.59
C PRO A 93 23.91 -0.99 -1.71
N GLU A 94 25.11 -0.49 -1.34
CA GLU A 94 25.20 0.70 -0.48
C GLU A 94 24.63 1.93 -1.18
N ARG A 95 24.97 2.10 -2.46
CA ARG A 95 24.44 3.20 -3.28
C ARG A 95 22.94 3.04 -3.52
N GLN A 96 22.48 1.84 -3.81
CA GLN A 96 21.05 1.56 -4.00
C GLN A 96 20.24 1.86 -2.74
N VAL A 97 20.76 1.53 -1.55
CA VAL A 97 20.15 1.91 -0.26
C VAL A 97 20.11 3.44 -0.13
N ALA A 98 21.18 4.16 -0.49
CA ALA A 98 21.17 5.62 -0.45
C ALA A 98 20.11 6.21 -1.41
N VAL A 99 19.92 5.64 -2.61
CA VAL A 99 18.83 6.04 -3.51
C VAL A 99 17.46 5.76 -2.87
N ALA A 100 17.30 4.60 -2.23
CA ALA A 100 16.05 4.21 -1.56
C ALA A 100 15.70 5.08 -0.34
N LYS A 101 16.70 5.71 0.31
CA LYS A 101 16.53 6.62 1.46
C LYS A 101 16.15 8.05 1.09
N ARG A 102 16.23 8.42 -0.19
CA ARG A 102 15.90 9.78 -0.64
C ARG A 102 14.51 10.20 -0.16
N ALA A 103 14.35 11.46 0.22
CA ALA A 103 13.08 12.00 0.73
C ALA A 103 11.90 11.78 -0.24
N THR A 104 12.17 11.71 -1.54
CA THR A 104 11.21 11.29 -2.55
C THR A 104 11.88 10.32 -3.53
N VAL A 105 11.17 9.26 -3.91
CA VAL A 105 11.61 8.28 -4.90
C VAL A 105 10.52 8.17 -5.95
N SER A 106 10.88 8.39 -7.22
CA SER A 106 9.91 8.33 -8.31
C SER A 106 9.48 6.89 -8.61
N PRO A 107 8.34 6.68 -9.29
CA PRO A 107 7.83 5.35 -9.58
C PRO A 107 8.77 4.47 -10.41
N ASP A 108 9.57 5.06 -11.29
CA ASP A 108 10.48 4.30 -12.15
C ASP A 108 11.77 3.91 -11.40
N ILE A 109 12.25 4.78 -10.50
CA ILE A 109 13.35 4.46 -9.59
C ILE A 109 12.95 3.37 -8.59
N ALA A 110 11.76 3.48 -8.02
CA ALA A 110 11.22 2.46 -7.11
C ALA A 110 11.12 1.09 -7.80
N ASP A 111 10.69 1.07 -9.06
CA ASP A 111 10.60 -0.17 -9.85
C ASP A 111 11.98 -0.80 -10.07
N ALA A 112 12.97 0.01 -10.46
CA ALA A 112 14.35 -0.45 -10.67
C ALA A 112 15.01 -0.96 -9.37
N LEU A 113 14.77 -0.28 -8.24
CA LEU A 113 15.25 -0.72 -6.93
C LEU A 113 14.58 -2.03 -6.48
N ALA A 114 13.29 -2.21 -6.78
CA ALA A 114 12.60 -3.46 -6.48
C ALA A 114 13.13 -4.65 -7.33
N GLU A 115 13.62 -4.37 -8.54
CA GLU A 115 14.21 -5.37 -9.43
C GLU A 115 15.65 -5.76 -9.06
N SER A 116 16.41 -4.89 -8.38
CA SER A 116 17.83 -5.15 -8.03
C SER A 116 18.01 -6.43 -7.20
N GLY A 117 16.99 -6.80 -6.42
CA GLY A 117 16.94 -8.08 -5.72
C GLY A 117 17.68 -8.16 -4.39
N ASP A 118 18.30 -7.06 -3.96
CA ASP A 118 18.90 -6.95 -2.63
C ASP A 118 17.82 -6.69 -1.56
N GLU A 119 17.79 -7.52 -0.51
CA GLU A 119 16.78 -7.45 0.54
C GLU A 119 16.84 -6.15 1.35
N ALA A 120 18.05 -5.63 1.60
CA ALA A 120 18.23 -4.40 2.38
C ALA A 120 17.77 -3.17 1.57
N VAL A 121 18.05 -3.16 0.27
CA VAL A 121 17.55 -2.13 -0.66
C VAL A 121 16.02 -2.12 -0.69
N VAL A 122 15.41 -3.28 -0.89
CA VAL A 122 13.95 -3.41 -0.97
C VAL A 122 13.30 -3.06 0.36
N SER A 123 13.82 -3.54 1.48
CA SER A 123 13.35 -3.20 2.83
C SER A 123 13.37 -1.68 3.09
N THR A 124 14.46 -1.02 2.68
CA THR A 124 14.59 0.44 2.78
C THR A 124 13.58 1.17 1.91
N LEU A 125 13.42 0.74 0.65
CA LEU A 125 12.46 1.33 -0.30
C LEU A 125 11.02 1.25 0.23
N VAL A 126 10.60 0.06 0.67
CA VAL A 126 9.20 -0.14 1.12
C VAL A 126 8.92 0.54 2.47
N GLY A 127 9.95 0.78 3.27
CA GLY A 127 9.86 1.57 4.50
C GLY A 127 9.89 3.09 4.29
N ASN A 128 10.22 3.56 3.08
CA ASN A 128 10.27 4.99 2.78
C ASN A 128 8.90 5.53 2.37
N ASP A 129 8.20 6.23 3.26
CA ASP A 129 6.87 6.83 2.99
C ASP A 129 6.87 7.83 1.82
N GLY A 130 8.01 8.46 1.53
CA GLY A 130 8.19 9.37 0.39
C GLY A 130 8.37 8.67 -0.96
N ALA A 131 8.55 7.35 -0.98
CA ALA A 131 8.65 6.58 -2.20
C ALA A 131 7.28 6.41 -2.88
N GLN A 132 7.20 6.72 -4.17
CA GLN A 132 5.99 6.48 -4.96
C GLN A 132 6.09 5.10 -5.59
N ILE A 133 5.47 4.09 -4.97
CA ILE A 133 5.56 2.70 -5.42
C ILE A 133 4.25 2.33 -6.14
N LYS A 134 4.36 1.77 -7.36
CA LYS A 134 3.20 1.29 -8.13
C LYS A 134 2.64 0.00 -7.49
N ASP A 135 1.34 -0.22 -7.60
CA ASP A 135 0.67 -1.43 -7.07
C ASP A 135 1.30 -2.73 -7.60
N ALA A 136 1.69 -2.75 -8.88
CA ALA A 136 2.37 -3.89 -9.48
C ALA A 136 3.73 -4.17 -8.82
N THR A 137 4.47 -3.12 -8.46
CA THR A 137 5.76 -3.23 -7.78
C THR A 137 5.58 -3.78 -6.36
N PHE A 138 4.57 -3.30 -5.61
CA PHE A 138 4.22 -3.88 -4.31
C PHE A 138 3.88 -5.36 -4.41
N ALA A 139 3.06 -5.74 -5.41
CA ALA A 139 2.69 -7.13 -5.62
C ALA A 139 3.93 -8.00 -5.86
N ARG A 140 4.84 -7.59 -6.77
CA ARG A 140 6.08 -8.32 -7.05
C ARG A 140 7.00 -8.43 -5.82
N VAL A 141 7.13 -7.35 -5.04
CA VAL A 141 7.93 -7.37 -3.81
C VAL A 141 7.35 -8.36 -2.80
N LEU A 142 6.04 -8.34 -2.59
CA LEU A 142 5.37 -9.29 -1.68
C LEU A 142 5.51 -10.74 -2.17
N ASP A 143 5.40 -10.99 -3.47
CA ASP A 143 5.60 -12.32 -4.06
C ASP A 143 7.02 -12.84 -3.82
N LYS A 144 8.03 -12.00 -4.07
CA LYS A 144 9.45 -12.37 -3.99
C LYS A 144 9.95 -12.49 -2.55
N TYR A 145 9.50 -11.63 -1.64
CA TYR A 145 9.98 -11.53 -0.26
C TYR A 145 8.96 -12.01 0.77
N SER A 146 8.11 -12.97 0.39
CA SER A 146 7.03 -13.49 1.23
C SER A 146 7.47 -14.02 2.60
N GLY A 147 8.65 -14.64 2.66
CA GLY A 147 9.27 -15.13 3.89
C GLY A 147 10.12 -14.11 4.67
N SER A 148 10.33 -12.90 4.14
CA SER A 148 11.21 -11.90 4.76
C SER A 148 10.45 -10.98 5.70
N ASP A 149 10.69 -11.13 7.00
CA ASP A 149 10.17 -10.19 8.00
C ASP A 149 10.84 -8.80 7.90
N ALA A 150 12.06 -8.74 7.37
CA ALA A 150 12.78 -7.50 7.13
C ALA A 150 12.08 -6.62 6.07
N VAL A 151 11.40 -7.21 5.09
CA VAL A 151 10.60 -6.48 4.09
C VAL A 151 9.15 -6.28 4.54
N LYS A 152 8.54 -7.27 5.19
CA LYS A 152 7.14 -7.16 5.66
C LYS A 152 6.98 -6.12 6.78
N THR A 153 7.92 -6.03 7.71
CA THR A 153 7.78 -5.14 8.88
C THR A 153 7.68 -3.66 8.47
N PRO A 154 8.56 -3.10 7.61
CA PRO A 154 8.42 -1.72 7.16
C PRO A 154 7.13 -1.47 6.36
N LEU A 155 6.69 -2.43 5.53
CA LEU A 155 5.42 -2.33 4.80
C LEU A 155 4.22 -2.13 5.71
N THR A 156 4.18 -2.82 6.87
CA THR A 156 3.08 -2.68 7.84
C THR A 156 3.03 -1.33 8.56
N LYS A 157 4.16 -0.60 8.58
CA LYS A 157 4.27 0.70 9.26
C LYS A 157 4.01 1.89 8.34
N ARG A 158 3.90 1.63 7.03
CA ARG A 158 3.73 2.64 6.00
C ARG A 158 2.38 3.34 6.16
N GLU A 159 2.37 4.67 6.17
CA GLU A 159 1.13 5.44 6.39
C GLU A 159 0.14 5.30 5.22
N LYS A 160 0.68 5.22 4.00
CA LYS A 160 -0.10 5.15 2.75
C LYS A 160 0.19 3.84 2.04
N LEU A 161 -0.66 2.85 2.32
CA LEU A 161 -0.60 1.53 1.69
C LEU A 161 -1.90 1.29 0.91
N PRO A 162 -1.84 0.88 -0.37
CA PRO A 162 -3.04 0.50 -1.11
C PRO A 162 -3.79 -0.63 -0.39
N LEU A 163 -5.11 -0.54 -0.34
CA LEU A 163 -5.99 -1.48 0.38
C LEU A 163 -5.74 -2.94 -0.01
N ALA A 164 -5.53 -3.17 -1.30
CA ALA A 164 -5.12 -4.43 -1.90
C ALA A 164 -3.85 -5.04 -1.24
N VAL A 165 -2.84 -4.20 -1.03
CA VAL A 165 -1.53 -4.60 -0.50
C VAL A 165 -1.63 -4.86 1.01
N ALA A 166 -2.39 -4.03 1.72
CA ALA A 166 -2.68 -4.23 3.13
C ALA A 166 -3.40 -5.56 3.39
N GLU A 167 -4.41 -5.88 2.59
CA GLU A 167 -5.15 -7.14 2.69
C GLU A 167 -4.25 -8.35 2.40
N ARG A 168 -3.37 -8.21 1.42
CA ARG A 168 -2.39 -9.24 1.09
C ARG A 168 -1.42 -9.51 2.26
N LEU A 169 -0.92 -8.47 2.92
CA LEU A 169 -0.08 -8.62 4.12
C LEU A 169 -0.80 -9.37 5.25
N VAL A 170 -2.05 -9.02 5.53
CA VAL A 170 -2.89 -9.72 6.52
C VAL A 170 -2.96 -11.22 6.23
N THR A 171 -3.09 -11.57 4.94
CA THR A 171 -3.11 -12.95 4.48
C THR A 171 -1.81 -13.69 4.79
N MET A 172 -0.68 -13.10 4.42
CA MET A 172 0.62 -13.74 4.57
C MET A 172 1.00 -13.92 6.04
N VAL A 173 0.69 -12.93 6.88
CA VAL A 173 0.92 -13.01 8.33
C VAL A 173 0.03 -14.10 8.95
N THR A 174 -1.25 -14.17 8.58
CA THR A 174 -2.17 -15.20 9.10
C THR A 174 -1.79 -16.60 8.65
N GLU A 175 -1.31 -16.78 7.42
CA GLU A 175 -0.79 -18.07 6.93
C GLU A 175 0.50 -18.49 7.66
N SER A 176 1.44 -17.56 7.84
CA SER A 176 2.66 -17.84 8.61
C SER A 176 2.37 -18.21 10.07
N LEU A 177 1.37 -17.54 10.70
CA LEU A 177 0.90 -17.88 12.03
C LEU A 177 0.24 -19.27 12.07
N ARG A 178 -0.50 -19.66 11.03
CA ARG A 178 -1.07 -21.01 10.89
C ARG A 178 0.02 -22.06 10.98
N ASP A 179 1.04 -21.91 10.14
CA ASP A 179 2.10 -22.90 10.04
C ASP A 179 2.85 -22.99 11.37
N HIS A 180 3.09 -21.86 12.03
CA HIS A 180 3.70 -21.84 13.36
C HIS A 180 2.82 -22.51 14.43
N LEU A 181 1.51 -22.22 14.46
CA LEU A 181 0.57 -22.78 15.44
C LEU A 181 0.38 -24.29 15.29
N VAL A 182 0.28 -24.78 14.05
CA VAL A 182 0.15 -26.22 13.76
C VAL A 182 1.45 -26.95 14.10
N THR A 183 2.61 -26.35 13.83
CA THR A 183 3.91 -26.98 14.07
C THR A 183 4.34 -26.95 15.53
N HIS A 184 4.03 -25.87 16.27
CA HIS A 184 4.57 -25.64 17.62
C HIS A 184 3.54 -25.76 18.75
N HIS A 185 2.23 -25.71 18.50
CA HIS A 185 1.21 -25.61 19.56
C HIS A 185 0.18 -26.74 19.61
N GLU A 186 0.42 -27.89 18.95
CA GLU A 186 -0.44 -29.08 18.97
C GLU A 186 -1.94 -28.80 18.71
N LEU A 187 -2.26 -27.68 18.05
CA LEU A 187 -3.64 -27.36 17.68
C LEU A 187 -4.07 -28.28 16.55
N SER A 188 -5.29 -28.79 16.64
CA SER A 188 -5.85 -29.54 15.52
C SER A 188 -5.89 -28.64 14.27
N PRO A 189 -5.55 -29.18 13.07
CA PRO A 189 -5.52 -28.38 11.84
C PRO A 189 -6.84 -27.67 11.54
N SER A 190 -7.99 -28.27 11.90
CA SER A 190 -9.31 -27.67 11.73
C SER A 190 -9.51 -26.45 12.63
N MET A 191 -9.20 -26.56 13.93
CA MET A 191 -9.35 -25.45 14.87
C MET A 191 -8.43 -24.27 14.53
N ALA A 192 -7.18 -24.54 14.13
CA ALA A 192 -6.25 -23.50 13.71
C ALA A 192 -6.76 -22.78 12.44
N THR A 193 -7.32 -23.53 11.50
CA THR A 193 -7.89 -22.98 10.25
C THR A 193 -9.09 -22.07 10.54
N ASP A 194 -10.00 -22.50 11.41
CA ASP A 194 -11.20 -21.74 11.75
C ASP A 194 -10.86 -20.43 12.48
N LEU A 195 -9.96 -20.50 13.49
CA LEU A 195 -9.51 -19.33 14.25
C LEU A 195 -8.83 -18.29 13.36
N LEU A 196 -8.00 -18.75 12.42
CA LEU A 196 -7.27 -17.86 11.52
C LEU A 196 -8.16 -17.30 10.41
N LEU A 197 -9.14 -18.08 9.92
CA LEU A 197 -10.16 -17.56 9.03
C LEU A 197 -10.92 -16.41 9.69
N GLU A 198 -11.37 -16.59 10.94
CA GLU A 198 -12.04 -15.54 11.70
C GLU A 198 -11.14 -14.31 11.88
N SER A 199 -9.90 -14.51 12.31
CA SER A 199 -8.92 -13.44 12.55
C SER A 199 -8.62 -12.65 11.27
N ARG A 200 -8.43 -13.36 10.14
CA ARG A 200 -8.16 -12.78 8.83
C ARG A 200 -9.33 -11.97 8.32
N GLU A 201 -10.53 -12.55 8.32
CA GLU A 201 -11.74 -11.84 7.91
C GLU A 201 -11.95 -10.59 8.77
N ARG A 202 -11.63 -10.61 10.06
CA ARG A 202 -11.77 -9.46 10.96
C ARG A 202 -10.76 -8.37 10.61
N ALA A 203 -9.51 -8.75 10.36
CA ALA A 203 -8.49 -7.82 9.91
C ALA A 203 -8.84 -7.21 8.54
N THR A 204 -9.34 -8.00 7.58
CA THR A 204 -9.78 -7.51 6.27
C THR A 204 -10.91 -6.48 6.38
N VAL A 205 -11.95 -6.75 7.18
CA VAL A 205 -13.03 -5.76 7.37
C VAL A 205 -12.53 -4.51 8.11
N SER A 206 -11.58 -4.65 9.05
CA SER A 206 -10.95 -3.50 9.71
C SER A 206 -10.18 -2.59 8.74
N LEU A 207 -9.79 -3.07 7.57
CA LEU A 207 -9.16 -2.25 6.53
C LEU A 207 -10.20 -1.40 5.78
N LEU A 208 -11.49 -1.73 5.84
CA LEU A 208 -12.57 -0.96 5.25
C LEU A 208 -12.92 0.22 6.16
N THR A 209 -12.08 1.25 6.19
CA THR A 209 -12.31 2.45 7.02
C THR A 209 -13.21 3.48 6.32
N PRO A 210 -13.88 4.38 7.08
CA PRO A 210 -14.61 5.50 6.51
C PRO A 210 -13.72 6.37 5.63
N GLY A 211 -14.17 6.69 4.41
CA GLY A 211 -13.42 7.52 3.46
C GLY A 211 -12.63 6.77 2.40
N ILE A 212 -12.63 5.43 2.39
CA ILE A 212 -12.12 4.64 1.27
C ILE A 212 -13.05 4.81 0.06
N ASN A 213 -12.45 5.05 -1.10
CA ASN A 213 -13.21 5.28 -2.33
C ASN A 213 -13.79 3.96 -2.87
N ALA A 214 -14.95 4.04 -3.51
CA ALA A 214 -15.61 2.88 -4.13
C ALA A 214 -14.70 2.06 -5.08
N PRO A 215 -13.83 2.67 -5.94
CA PRO A 215 -12.92 1.90 -6.80
C PRO A 215 -11.92 1.01 -6.05
N ASP A 216 -11.45 1.44 -4.87
CA ASP A 216 -10.51 0.67 -4.05
C ASP A 216 -11.22 -0.55 -3.46
N VAL A 217 -12.46 -0.38 -3.00
CA VAL A 217 -13.31 -1.47 -2.51
C VAL A 217 -13.59 -2.49 -3.63
N LEU A 218 -13.90 -2.02 -4.84
CA LEU A 218 -14.13 -2.91 -5.99
C LEU A 218 -12.87 -3.70 -6.36
N SER A 219 -11.71 -3.05 -6.34
CA SER A 219 -10.42 -3.70 -6.58
C SER A 219 -10.12 -4.76 -5.53
N LEU A 220 -10.41 -4.47 -4.26
CA LEU A 220 -10.30 -5.42 -3.15
C LEU A 220 -11.22 -6.63 -3.34
N VAL A 221 -12.50 -6.42 -3.65
CA VAL A 221 -13.48 -7.49 -3.89
C VAL A 221 -13.02 -8.38 -5.05
N ASP A 222 -12.51 -7.78 -6.13
CA ASP A 222 -11.97 -8.51 -7.27
C ASP A 222 -10.79 -9.41 -6.89
N GLN A 223 -9.89 -8.91 -6.05
CA GLN A 223 -8.75 -9.68 -5.55
C GLN A 223 -9.18 -10.81 -4.61
N LEU A 224 -10.07 -10.52 -3.67
CA LEU A 224 -10.64 -11.52 -2.77
C LEU A 224 -11.34 -12.63 -3.53
N HIS A 225 -12.10 -12.29 -4.57
CA HIS A 225 -12.81 -13.27 -5.39
C HIS A 225 -11.84 -14.13 -6.22
N LYS A 226 -10.87 -13.50 -6.91
CA LYS A 226 -9.84 -14.20 -7.70
C LYS A 226 -9.04 -15.21 -6.86
N ASN A 227 -8.78 -14.88 -5.60
CA ASN A 227 -8.00 -15.72 -4.69
C ASN A 227 -8.87 -16.71 -3.88
N GLY A 228 -10.19 -16.81 -4.14
CA GLY A 228 -11.09 -17.72 -3.43
C GLY A 228 -11.34 -17.34 -1.95
N ARG A 229 -11.08 -16.09 -1.59
CA ARG A 229 -11.12 -15.57 -0.20
C ARG A 229 -12.35 -14.72 0.08
N LEU A 230 -13.18 -14.46 -0.93
CA LEU A 230 -14.49 -13.83 -0.78
C LEU A 230 -15.51 -14.82 -0.22
N SER A 231 -15.39 -15.13 1.08
CA SER A 231 -16.27 -16.09 1.77
C SER A 231 -17.66 -15.49 2.04
N PRO A 232 -18.71 -16.32 2.15
CA PRO A 232 -20.02 -15.85 2.61
C PRO A 232 -19.97 -15.14 3.97
N THR A 233 -19.09 -15.58 4.87
CA THR A 233 -18.99 -15.02 6.22
C THR A 233 -18.26 -13.69 6.27
N LEU A 234 -17.31 -13.45 5.37
CA LEU A 234 -16.71 -12.13 5.17
C LEU A 234 -17.75 -11.12 4.69
N ILE A 235 -18.60 -11.51 3.73
CA ILE A 235 -19.66 -10.66 3.16
C ILE A 235 -20.63 -10.22 4.26
N ILE A 236 -21.11 -11.18 5.07
CA ILE A 236 -22.02 -10.86 6.18
C ILE A 236 -21.32 -10.05 7.26
N ARG A 237 -20.06 -10.32 7.56
CA ARG A 237 -19.32 -9.51 8.55
C ARG A 237 -19.17 -8.06 8.10
N ALA A 238 -18.87 -7.82 6.83
CA ALA A 238 -18.80 -6.48 6.28
C ALA A 238 -20.15 -5.75 6.40
N LEU A 239 -21.26 -6.43 6.09
CA LEU A 239 -22.60 -5.91 6.34
C LEU A 239 -22.80 -5.54 7.81
N CYS A 240 -22.45 -6.44 8.74
CA CYS A 240 -22.55 -6.21 10.18
C CYS A 240 -21.70 -5.04 10.70
N MET A 241 -20.62 -4.68 9.99
CA MET A 241 -19.77 -3.53 10.31
C MET A 241 -20.19 -2.23 9.61
N GLY A 242 -21.23 -2.27 8.77
CA GLY A 242 -21.76 -1.09 8.06
C GLY A 242 -21.15 -0.82 6.69
N ASP A 243 -20.35 -1.74 6.16
CA ASP A 243 -19.74 -1.62 4.83
C ASP A 243 -20.69 -2.13 3.73
N MET A 244 -21.76 -1.37 3.47
CA MET A 244 -22.74 -1.67 2.41
C MET A 244 -22.11 -1.73 1.02
N THR A 245 -21.18 -0.81 0.71
CA THR A 245 -20.46 -0.79 -0.56
C THR A 245 -19.71 -2.11 -0.81
N PHE A 246 -19.07 -2.67 0.21
CA PHE A 246 -18.39 -3.96 0.11
C PHE A 246 -19.40 -5.10 -0.04
N PHE A 247 -20.47 -5.09 0.76
CA PHE A 247 -21.53 -6.11 0.71
C PHE A 247 -22.16 -6.23 -0.68
N GLU A 248 -22.57 -5.11 -1.27
CA GLU A 248 -23.17 -5.05 -2.59
C GLU A 248 -22.19 -5.45 -3.69
N ALA A 249 -20.96 -4.92 -3.65
CA ALA A 249 -19.92 -5.26 -4.60
C ALA A 249 -19.57 -6.74 -4.56
N ALA A 250 -19.47 -7.32 -3.36
CA ALA A 250 -19.16 -8.73 -3.17
C ALA A 250 -20.28 -9.63 -3.70
N LEU A 251 -21.55 -9.31 -3.43
CA LEU A 251 -22.69 -10.04 -3.98
C LEU A 251 -22.76 -9.91 -5.50
N ALA A 252 -22.54 -8.70 -6.04
CA ALA A 252 -22.48 -8.47 -7.48
C ALA A 252 -21.41 -9.36 -8.14
N LYS A 253 -20.22 -9.41 -7.54
CA LYS A 253 -19.10 -10.20 -8.04
C LYS A 253 -19.39 -11.69 -8.01
N ARG A 254 -19.92 -12.21 -6.90
CA ARG A 254 -20.29 -13.64 -6.77
C ARG A 254 -21.44 -14.05 -7.69
N ALA A 255 -22.44 -13.19 -7.86
CA ALA A 255 -23.56 -13.45 -8.76
C ALA A 255 -23.22 -13.24 -10.24
N GLY A 256 -22.09 -12.60 -10.56
CA GLY A 256 -21.67 -12.29 -11.93
C GLY A 256 -22.52 -11.20 -12.60
N ILE A 257 -22.98 -10.21 -11.82
CA ILE A 257 -23.81 -9.10 -12.31
C ILE A 257 -23.13 -7.75 -12.04
N SER A 258 -23.67 -6.67 -12.60
CA SER A 258 -23.17 -5.31 -12.30
C SER A 258 -23.52 -4.90 -10.87
N VAL A 259 -22.69 -4.03 -10.27
CA VAL A 259 -22.92 -3.46 -8.93
C VAL A 259 -24.25 -2.70 -8.88
N ALA A 260 -24.60 -1.99 -9.96
CA ALA A 260 -25.89 -1.29 -10.05
C ALA A 260 -27.09 -2.24 -9.97
N ASN A 261 -27.02 -3.41 -10.62
CA ASN A 261 -28.10 -4.40 -10.56
C ASN A 261 -28.17 -5.07 -9.19
N ALA A 262 -27.02 -5.37 -8.59
CA ALA A 262 -26.96 -5.91 -7.23
C ALA A 262 -27.56 -4.93 -6.23
N TRP A 263 -27.22 -3.64 -6.33
CA TRP A 263 -27.79 -2.58 -5.49
C TRP A 263 -29.31 -2.54 -5.59
N GLN A 264 -29.88 -2.63 -6.80
CA GLN A 264 -31.33 -2.66 -7.01
C GLN A 264 -32.00 -3.88 -6.36
N LEU A 265 -31.36 -5.05 -6.43
CA LEU A 265 -31.90 -6.28 -5.83
C LEU A 265 -31.78 -6.29 -4.30
N VAL A 266 -30.73 -5.67 -3.75
CA VAL A 266 -30.52 -5.51 -2.30
C VAL A 266 -31.55 -4.54 -1.71
N HIS A 267 -31.86 -3.45 -2.42
CA HIS A 267 -32.81 -2.43 -1.97
C HIS A 267 -34.22 -2.61 -2.55
N ASP A 268 -34.50 -3.77 -3.15
CA ASP A 268 -35.84 -4.08 -3.63
C ASP A 268 -36.80 -4.14 -2.43
N LYS A 269 -37.92 -3.41 -2.53
CA LYS A 269 -38.98 -3.45 -1.52
C LYS A 269 -39.58 -4.86 -1.41
N GLY A 270 -39.48 -5.66 -2.47
CA GLY A 270 -39.77 -7.08 -2.45
C GLY A 270 -38.61 -7.89 -1.84
N GLN A 271 -38.88 -8.65 -0.79
CA GLN A 271 -37.89 -9.56 -0.16
C GLN A 271 -37.34 -10.64 -1.14
N LEU A 272 -37.91 -10.75 -2.34
CA LEU A 272 -37.52 -11.69 -3.39
C LEU A 272 -36.21 -11.29 -4.09
N GLY A 273 -35.90 -9.99 -4.20
CA GLY A 273 -34.69 -9.51 -4.86
C GLY A 273 -33.42 -10.03 -4.19
N LEU A 274 -33.28 -9.79 -2.88
CA LEU A 274 -32.16 -10.28 -2.08
C LEU A 274 -32.09 -11.82 -2.05
N THR A 275 -33.24 -12.49 -2.00
CA THR A 275 -33.31 -13.96 -2.00
C THR A 275 -32.72 -14.54 -3.29
N LYS A 276 -33.17 -14.05 -4.45
CA LYS A 276 -32.64 -14.49 -5.75
C LYS A 276 -31.17 -14.16 -5.93
N LEU A 277 -30.72 -13.02 -5.39
CA LEU A 277 -29.31 -12.63 -5.42
C LEU A 277 -28.46 -13.59 -4.59
N PHE A 278 -28.94 -13.99 -3.40
CA PHE A 278 -28.27 -14.97 -2.54
C PHE A 278 -28.16 -16.34 -3.22
N ASP A 279 -29.24 -16.81 -3.85
CA ASP A 279 -29.24 -18.07 -4.60
C ASP A 279 -28.21 -18.02 -5.74
N ARG A 280 -28.21 -16.94 -6.53
CA ARG A 280 -27.30 -16.78 -7.67
C ARG A 280 -25.84 -16.60 -7.25
N ALA A 281 -25.61 -16.00 -6.09
CA ALA A 281 -24.30 -15.79 -5.48
C ALA A 281 -23.79 -17.00 -4.68
N GLU A 282 -24.54 -18.12 -4.63
CA GLU A 282 -24.21 -19.31 -3.85
C GLU A 282 -23.98 -19.00 -2.35
N MET A 283 -24.82 -18.13 -1.80
CA MET A 283 -24.81 -17.80 -0.37
C MET A 283 -25.62 -18.85 0.41
N PRO A 284 -25.16 -19.30 1.59
CA PRO A 284 -25.94 -20.17 2.45
C PRO A 284 -27.27 -19.54 2.87
N ALA A 285 -28.37 -20.28 2.78
CA ALA A 285 -29.71 -19.81 3.16
C ALA A 285 -29.80 -19.37 4.63
N ALA A 286 -29.00 -19.97 5.52
CA ALA A 286 -28.91 -19.58 6.93
C ALA A 286 -28.47 -18.12 7.13
N LEU A 287 -27.71 -17.55 6.19
CA LEU A 287 -27.21 -16.18 6.28
C LEU A 287 -28.21 -15.15 5.71
N LEU A 288 -29.26 -15.60 5.00
CA LEU A 288 -30.23 -14.71 4.37
C LEU A 288 -31.02 -13.89 5.40
N HIS A 289 -31.36 -14.49 6.54
CA HIS A 289 -32.08 -13.79 7.61
C HIS A 289 -31.24 -12.63 8.18
N VAL A 290 -29.97 -12.90 8.50
CA VAL A 290 -29.02 -11.87 8.96
C VAL A 290 -28.86 -10.76 7.93
N ALA A 291 -28.77 -11.12 6.65
CA ALA A 291 -28.65 -10.15 5.57
C ALA A 291 -29.88 -9.23 5.47
N ARG A 292 -31.09 -9.78 5.58
CA ARG A 292 -32.34 -8.99 5.56
C ARG A 292 -32.41 -7.99 6.70
N ILE A 293 -32.09 -8.43 7.92
CA ILE A 293 -32.03 -7.55 9.09
C ILE A 293 -31.00 -6.44 8.85
N GLY A 294 -29.79 -6.80 8.41
CA GLY A 294 -28.72 -5.85 8.14
C GLY A 294 -29.11 -4.79 7.12
N THR A 295 -29.71 -5.19 5.99
CA THR A 295 -30.15 -4.26 4.95
C THR A 295 -31.27 -3.33 5.42
N ALA A 296 -32.19 -3.83 6.25
CA ALA A 296 -33.29 -3.02 6.77
C ALA A 296 -32.78 -1.95 7.75
N ILE A 297 -31.87 -2.32 8.65
CA ILE A 297 -31.22 -1.39 9.59
C ILE A 297 -30.43 -0.34 8.81
N SER A 298 -29.73 -0.74 7.75
CA SER A 298 -28.97 0.20 6.93
C SER A 298 -29.84 1.26 6.27
N GLU A 299 -30.99 0.86 5.74
CA GLU A 299 -31.93 1.80 5.13
C GLU A 299 -32.53 2.76 6.17
N GLU A 300 -32.87 2.26 7.38
CA GLU A 300 -33.38 3.09 8.48
C GLU A 300 -32.34 4.11 8.96
N MET A 301 -31.08 3.69 9.10
CA MET A 301 -30.00 4.56 9.54
C MET A 301 -29.65 5.63 8.51
N ARG A 302 -29.69 5.28 7.22
CA ARG A 302 -29.50 6.24 6.13
C ARG A 302 -30.51 7.39 6.19
N LEU A 303 -31.71 7.12 6.69
CA LEU A 303 -32.78 8.11 6.85
C LEU A 303 -32.69 8.91 8.16
N THR A 304 -32.12 8.34 9.22
CA THR A 304 -32.29 8.84 10.60
C THR A 304 -31.01 9.42 11.22
N SER A 305 -29.82 8.91 10.87
CA SER A 305 -28.63 9.09 11.72
C SER A 305 -27.33 9.46 10.98
N GLY A 306 -27.37 9.67 9.67
CA GLY A 306 -26.15 9.91 8.89
C GLY A 306 -25.23 8.68 8.85
N ASP A 307 -23.97 8.86 8.45
CA ASP A 307 -23.03 7.77 8.12
C ASP A 307 -22.14 7.34 9.32
N ASP A 308 -22.72 7.26 10.53
CA ASP A 308 -21.99 6.85 11.75
C ASP A 308 -21.89 5.31 11.84
N ARG A 309 -20.74 4.78 11.40
CA ARG A 309 -20.47 3.33 11.39
C ARG A 309 -20.35 2.69 12.77
N ASP A 310 -19.92 3.42 13.80
CA ASP A 310 -19.79 2.85 15.14
C ASP A 310 -21.18 2.69 15.77
N LEU A 311 -22.05 3.67 15.56
CA LEU A 311 -23.47 3.56 15.90
C LEU A 311 -24.12 2.43 15.11
N PHE A 312 -23.85 2.36 13.80
CA PHE A 312 -24.34 1.29 12.94
C PHE A 312 -23.94 -0.08 13.45
N ARG A 313 -22.66 -0.30 13.72
CA ARG A 313 -22.15 -1.59 14.23
C ARG A 313 -22.86 -1.95 15.54
N ASN A 314 -22.98 -1.02 16.47
CA ASN A 314 -23.59 -1.31 17.77
C ASN A 314 -25.08 -1.66 17.64
N VAL A 315 -25.85 -0.88 16.87
CA VAL A 315 -27.27 -1.15 16.62
C VAL A 315 -27.47 -2.41 15.78
N MET A 316 -26.59 -2.66 14.82
CA MET A 316 -26.65 -3.86 14.00
C MET A 316 -26.42 -5.10 14.87
N ILE A 317 -25.38 -5.10 15.69
CA ILE A 317 -25.11 -6.20 16.61
C ILE A 317 -26.29 -6.35 17.58
N GLU A 318 -26.73 -5.27 18.22
CA GLU A 318 -27.85 -5.31 19.18
C GLU A 318 -29.14 -5.86 18.56
N ARG A 319 -29.56 -5.36 17.40
CA ARG A 319 -30.80 -5.78 16.74
C ARG A 319 -30.70 -7.17 16.11
N VAL A 320 -29.57 -7.50 15.48
CA VAL A 320 -29.34 -8.85 14.95
C VAL A 320 -29.38 -9.86 16.10
N LEU A 321 -28.74 -9.58 17.24
CA LEU A 321 -28.80 -10.46 18.40
C LEU A 321 -30.22 -10.54 18.99
N THR A 322 -30.89 -9.40 19.18
CA THR A 322 -32.25 -9.34 19.74
C THR A 322 -33.26 -10.11 18.87
N GLN A 323 -33.11 -10.04 17.55
CA GLN A 323 -34.04 -10.66 16.62
C GLN A 323 -33.72 -12.12 16.34
N ILE A 324 -32.44 -12.53 16.42
CA ILE A 324 -32.03 -13.94 16.37
C ILE A 324 -32.45 -14.68 17.65
N ASP A 325 -32.35 -14.04 18.83
CA ASP A 325 -32.78 -14.61 20.11
C ASP A 325 -34.31 -14.88 20.15
N GLN A 326 -35.07 -14.25 19.25
CA GLN A 326 -36.52 -14.47 19.10
C GLN A 326 -36.88 -15.58 18.10
N ASP A 327 -35.99 -15.93 17.15
CA ASP A 327 -36.32 -16.73 15.96
C ASP A 327 -35.44 -18.00 15.72
N LEU A 328 -34.34 -18.23 16.47
CA LEU A 328 -33.35 -19.31 16.18
C LEU A 328 -32.89 -20.11 17.41
N ASP A 329 -32.54 -21.39 17.20
CA ASP A 329 -31.85 -22.26 18.17
C ASP A 329 -30.48 -21.70 18.59
N SER A 330 -30.14 -21.83 19.89
CA SER A 330 -28.95 -21.25 20.54
C SER A 330 -27.61 -21.55 19.85
N ASP A 331 -27.50 -22.68 19.16
CA ASP A 331 -26.26 -23.14 18.53
C ASP A 331 -25.86 -22.29 17.31
N ASN A 332 -26.84 -21.74 16.57
CA ASN A 332 -26.56 -20.84 15.44
C ASN A 332 -26.19 -19.42 15.91
N LEU A 333 -26.74 -19.01 17.05
CA LEU A 333 -26.45 -17.73 17.69
C LEU A 333 -25.01 -17.69 18.22
N ASP A 334 -24.55 -18.75 18.91
CA ASP A 334 -23.17 -18.86 19.38
C ASP A 334 -22.15 -18.92 18.24
N TYR A 335 -22.50 -19.60 17.13
CA TYR A 335 -21.68 -19.60 15.91
C TYR A 335 -21.55 -18.19 15.31
N LEU A 336 -22.66 -17.45 15.20
CA LEU A 336 -22.67 -16.09 14.65
C LEU A 336 -21.99 -15.08 15.59
N ILE A 337 -22.17 -15.18 16.91
CA ILE A 337 -21.50 -14.34 17.92
C ILE A 337 -20.00 -14.60 17.93
N GLY A 338 -19.58 -15.87 17.88
CA GLY A 338 -18.19 -16.27 17.72
C GLY A 338 -17.59 -15.62 16.46
N LYS A 339 -18.28 -15.73 15.33
CA LYS A 339 -17.81 -15.20 14.04
C LYS A 339 -17.97 -13.69 13.84
N LEU A 340 -18.72 -12.96 14.66
CA LEU A 340 -18.88 -11.50 14.58
C LEU A 340 -17.97 -10.76 15.59
N GLY A 341 -17.41 -11.50 16.55
CA GLY A 341 -16.35 -11.06 17.45
C GLY A 341 -16.86 -10.74 18.85
N ARG A 342 -16.40 -11.53 19.84
CA ARG A 342 -16.69 -11.39 21.29
C ARG A 342 -16.45 -10.00 21.90
N LYS A 343 -15.71 -9.11 21.24
CA LYS A 343 -15.32 -7.79 21.79
C LYS A 343 -16.46 -6.75 21.79
N ALA A 344 -17.59 -7.04 21.14
CA ALA A 344 -18.77 -6.17 21.16
C ALA A 344 -19.57 -6.25 22.47
N LEU A 345 -19.27 -7.23 23.34
CA LEU A 345 -20.00 -7.47 24.60
C LEU A 345 -19.30 -6.92 25.84
N GLU A 346 -18.18 -6.19 25.72
CA GLU A 346 -17.61 -5.51 26.88
C GLU A 346 -18.36 -4.19 27.12
N PRO A 347 -19.18 -4.08 28.19
CA PRO A 347 -19.75 -2.78 28.55
C PRO A 347 -18.60 -1.82 28.82
N LYS A 348 -18.59 -0.66 28.16
CA LYS A 348 -17.72 0.46 28.52
C LYS A 348 -17.97 0.75 30.00
N ARG A 349 -17.05 0.32 30.86
CA ARG A 349 -16.99 0.81 32.24
C ARG A 349 -16.65 2.28 32.13
N PHE A 350 -17.66 3.12 32.35
CA PHE A 350 -17.45 4.55 32.61
C PHE A 350 -16.50 4.65 33.82
N GLN A 351 -15.33 5.27 33.60
CA GLN A 351 -14.55 5.91 34.67
C GLN A 351 -14.73 7.41 34.54
#